data_AF-A0A382IPH9-F1
#
_entry.id   AF-A0A382IPH9-F1
#
_cell.length_a   1.000
_cell.length_b   1.000
_cell.length_c   1.000
_cell.angle_alpha   90.00
_cell.angle_beta   90.00
_cell.angle_gamma   90.00
#
_symmetry.space_group_name_H-M   'P 1'
#
loop_
_entity.id
_entity.type
_entity.pdbx_description
1 polymer ?
#
loop_
_entity_poly.entity_id
_entity_poly.type
_entity_poly.pdbx_seq_one_letter_code
_entity_poly.pdbx_strand_id
1 'polypeptide(L)'
;MNQKALILLLIMSINVSLCIDYQTQIQPIFSQYCTGCHPNSGGLNLSSYDEVIEGGNSGMVIAVYNHTASILYDRITREESDAGDMPPAGSLNQSQINLISQWISEGALPYEVDYSNMDYDTDINPIFEQSCSNMYCHGGDAGGLNILTYDALMEGGNNGDVVIPGNGPGSNLIRKLSAAPPFGNQMPNNMPPLHPLNIAKINTWINEGAHPSGPSEMDIVVVHNANWNMVGLPLTVEDPSQNNIFPESIENTLYTFDVGYVQAQELVNGNGYWLRFE
;
A
#
# COMPACT_ATOMS: atom_id res chain seq x y z
N MET A 1 -43.50 21.54 32.61
CA MET A 1 -43.14 20.22 32.04
C MET A 1 -41.85 20.41 31.26
N ASN A 2 -40.71 19.99 31.81
CA ASN A 2 -39.40 20.07 31.15
C ASN A 2 -39.07 18.70 30.57
N GLN A 3 -39.11 18.54 29.24
CA GLN A 3 -38.49 17.39 28.59
C GLN A 3 -37.06 17.76 28.21
N LYS A 4 -36.11 17.24 28.98
CA LYS A 4 -34.69 17.24 28.60
C LYS A 4 -34.52 16.19 27.50
N ALA A 5 -34.27 16.62 26.28
CA ALA A 5 -33.84 15.73 25.20
C ALA A 5 -32.40 15.29 25.49
N LEU A 6 -32.22 14.02 25.82
CA LEU A 6 -30.92 13.39 25.98
C LEU A 6 -30.42 13.01 24.58
N ILE A 7 -29.51 13.80 24.03
CA ILE A 7 -28.82 13.46 22.77
C ILE A 7 -27.77 12.40 23.11
N LEU A 8 -28.06 11.14 22.79
CA LEU A 8 -27.12 10.03 22.89
C LEU A 8 -26.16 10.13 21.69
N LEU A 9 -24.97 10.67 21.92
CA LEU A 9 -23.91 10.69 20.91
C LEU A 9 -23.40 9.25 20.74
N LEU A 10 -23.81 8.60 19.66
CA LEU A 10 -23.29 7.29 19.27
C LEU A 10 -21.86 7.52 18.73
N ILE A 11 -20.85 7.29 19.56
CA ILE A 11 -19.46 7.33 19.11
C ILE A 11 -19.25 6.07 18.26
N MET A 12 -19.42 6.20 16.95
CA MET A 12 -19.11 5.15 16.01
C MET A 12 -17.59 4.99 16.04
N SER A 13 -17.12 3.98 16.78
CA SER A 13 -15.71 3.63 16.83
C SER A 13 -15.29 3.28 15.41
N ILE A 14 -14.58 4.18 14.75
CA ILE A 14 -13.87 3.87 13.52
C ILE A 14 -12.79 2.89 13.95
N ASN A 15 -13.07 1.59 13.79
CA ASN A 15 -12.02 0.58 13.84
C ASN A 15 -11.17 0.84 12.62
N VAL A 16 -10.09 1.60 12.81
CA VAL A 16 -9.00 1.63 11.85
C VAL A 16 -8.38 0.24 11.92
N SER A 17 -8.86 -0.66 11.07
CA SER A 17 -8.15 -1.91 10.82
C SER A 17 -6.85 -1.54 10.15
N LEU A 18 -5.79 -1.45 10.94
CA LEU A 18 -4.42 -1.42 10.46
C LEU A 18 -4.14 -2.77 9.79
N CYS A 19 -3.37 -2.78 8.70
CA CYS A 19 -2.99 -4.03 8.06
C CYS A 19 -2.07 -4.81 8.99
N ILE A 20 -1.92 -6.08 8.69
CA ILE A 20 -1.03 -6.95 9.45
C ILE A 20 0.42 -6.67 9.05
N ASP A 21 1.23 -6.28 10.04
CA ASP A 21 2.68 -6.12 9.87
C ASP A 21 3.39 -7.46 9.99
N TYR A 22 4.12 -7.85 8.94
CA TYR A 22 4.80 -9.14 8.89
C TYR A 22 5.83 -9.28 10.01
N GLN A 23 6.67 -8.26 10.22
CA GLN A 23 7.82 -8.36 11.12
C GLN A 23 7.42 -8.50 12.59
N THR A 24 6.33 -7.84 12.99
CA THR A 24 5.89 -7.78 14.39
C THR A 24 4.76 -8.75 14.71
N GLN A 25 3.97 -9.18 13.72
CA GLN A 25 2.81 -10.05 13.96
C GLN A 25 2.94 -11.44 13.35
N ILE A 26 3.60 -11.60 12.20
CA ILE A 26 3.70 -12.89 11.48
C ILE A 26 5.01 -13.61 11.78
N GLN A 27 6.15 -12.93 11.61
CA GLN A 27 7.47 -13.52 11.83
C GLN A 27 7.63 -14.12 13.24
N PRO A 28 7.10 -13.54 14.34
CA PRO A 28 7.17 -14.19 15.65
C PRO A 28 6.46 -15.55 15.71
N ILE A 29 5.36 -15.70 14.98
CA ILE A 29 4.65 -16.99 14.88
C ILE A 29 5.54 -18.00 14.15
N PHE A 30 6.09 -17.64 12.98
CA PHE A 30 6.99 -18.56 12.25
C PHE A 30 8.24 -18.91 13.05
N SER A 31 8.84 -17.94 13.72
CA SER A 31 10.02 -18.15 14.57
C SER A 31 9.76 -19.09 15.74
N GLN A 32 8.56 -19.05 16.32
CA GLN A 32 8.21 -19.90 17.46
C GLN A 32 7.82 -21.32 17.03
N TYR A 33 7.07 -21.45 15.94
CA TYR A 33 6.37 -22.70 15.62
C TYR A 33 6.90 -23.42 14.38
N CYS A 34 7.66 -22.75 13.52
CA CYS A 34 7.97 -23.28 12.19
C CYS A 34 9.48 -23.39 11.92
N THR A 35 10.28 -22.38 12.27
CA THR A 35 11.71 -22.31 11.89
C THR A 35 12.57 -23.42 12.49
N GLY A 36 12.17 -23.99 13.64
CA GLY A 36 12.85 -25.14 14.26
C GLY A 36 12.91 -26.38 13.37
N CYS A 37 11.91 -26.56 12.48
CA CYS A 37 11.86 -27.67 11.53
C CYS A 37 11.99 -27.22 10.07
N HIS A 38 11.69 -25.96 9.75
CA HIS A 38 11.83 -25.38 8.41
C HIS A 38 12.96 -24.33 8.33
N PRO A 39 14.23 -24.69 8.62
CA PRO A 39 15.35 -23.84 8.27
C PRO A 39 15.79 -24.02 6.82
N ASN A 40 15.35 -25.09 6.13
CA ASN A 40 15.51 -25.42 4.70
C ASN A 40 14.82 -26.77 4.35
N SER A 41 13.87 -27.24 5.17
CA SER A 41 13.30 -28.58 5.03
C SER A 41 12.36 -28.66 3.84
N GLY A 42 12.65 -29.58 2.91
CA GLY A 42 11.96 -29.60 1.61
C GLY A 42 12.25 -28.35 0.78
N GLY A 43 13.37 -27.68 1.02
CA GLY A 43 13.73 -26.40 0.39
C GLY A 43 12.97 -25.19 0.94
N LEU A 44 12.09 -25.37 1.94
CA LEU A 44 11.33 -24.29 2.56
C LEU A 44 12.09 -23.71 3.76
N ASN A 45 12.22 -22.40 3.78
CA ASN A 45 12.79 -21.63 4.87
C ASN A 45 11.79 -20.53 5.30
N LEU A 46 11.51 -20.45 6.61
CA LEU A 46 10.51 -19.54 7.17
C LEU A 46 11.13 -18.50 8.12
N SER A 47 12.45 -18.27 8.00
CA SER A 47 13.22 -17.40 8.90
C SER A 47 13.23 -15.92 8.53
N SER A 48 12.82 -15.58 7.30
CA SER A 48 12.67 -14.20 6.82
C SER A 48 11.52 -14.08 5.84
N TYR A 49 11.07 -12.85 5.60
CA TYR A 49 10.01 -12.56 4.63
C TYR A 49 10.33 -13.09 3.23
N ASP A 50 11.52 -12.78 2.70
CA ASP A 50 11.90 -13.15 1.33
C ASP A 50 11.86 -14.67 1.12
N GLU A 51 12.33 -15.43 2.10
CA GLU A 51 12.36 -16.89 2.06
C GLU A 51 10.95 -17.50 2.13
N VAL A 52 10.05 -16.91 2.93
CA VAL A 52 8.63 -17.33 2.99
C VAL A 52 7.94 -17.14 1.65
N ILE A 53 8.19 -16.01 0.99
CA ILE A 53 7.57 -15.68 -0.30
C ILE A 53 8.17 -16.52 -1.44
N GLU A 54 9.47 -16.84 -1.40
CA GLU A 54 10.11 -17.73 -2.36
C GLU A 54 9.51 -19.15 -2.29
N GLY A 55 9.21 -19.63 -1.09
CA GLY A 55 8.63 -20.95 -0.85
C GLY A 55 9.68 -22.05 -0.78
N GLY A 56 9.40 -23.22 -1.35
CA GLY A 56 10.34 -24.34 -1.32
C GLY A 56 10.23 -25.27 -2.53
N ASN A 57 10.71 -26.50 -2.42
CA ASN A 57 10.74 -27.45 -3.56
C ASN A 57 9.35 -27.81 -4.10
N SER A 58 8.29 -27.57 -3.32
CA SER A 58 6.89 -27.75 -3.74
C SER A 58 6.28 -26.49 -4.35
N GLY A 59 7.10 -25.48 -4.64
CA GLY A 59 6.67 -24.16 -5.07
C GLY A 59 6.36 -23.24 -3.90
N MET A 60 5.68 -22.13 -4.22
CA MET A 60 5.27 -21.13 -3.24
C MET A 60 4.26 -21.68 -2.24
N VAL A 61 4.40 -21.25 -0.99
CA VAL A 61 3.46 -21.63 0.08
C VAL A 61 2.38 -20.57 0.33
N ILE A 62 2.55 -19.37 -0.22
CA ILE A 62 1.65 -18.23 -0.11
C ILE A 62 1.00 -17.94 -1.47
N ALA A 63 -0.34 -17.88 -1.50
CA ALA A 63 -1.09 -17.35 -2.63
C ALA A 63 -1.59 -15.94 -2.26
N VAL A 64 -0.90 -14.91 -2.74
CA VAL A 64 -1.17 -13.49 -2.48
C VAL A 64 -2.65 -13.16 -2.75
N TYR A 65 -3.28 -12.41 -1.84
CA TYR A 65 -4.72 -12.06 -1.82
C TYR A 65 -5.70 -13.24 -1.69
N ASN A 66 -5.22 -14.47 -1.54
CA ASN A 66 -6.08 -15.65 -1.39
C ASN A 66 -5.48 -16.68 -0.43
N HIS A 67 -5.72 -16.47 0.87
CA HIS A 67 -5.26 -17.41 1.90
C HIS A 67 -5.81 -18.84 1.67
N THR A 68 -7.06 -18.99 1.21
CA THR A 68 -7.65 -20.33 0.99
C THR A 68 -6.97 -21.13 -0.13
N ALA A 69 -6.28 -20.46 -1.04
CA ALA A 69 -5.46 -21.10 -2.07
C ALA A 69 -4.00 -21.33 -1.64
N SER A 70 -3.61 -20.88 -0.44
CA SER A 70 -2.25 -21.00 0.08
C SER A 70 -2.00 -22.38 0.70
N ILE A 71 -0.90 -23.03 0.31
CA ILE A 71 -0.47 -24.28 0.95
C ILE A 71 -0.24 -24.04 2.45
N LEU A 72 0.36 -22.91 2.84
CA LEU A 72 0.57 -22.59 4.25
C LEU A 72 -0.74 -22.65 5.04
N TYR A 73 -1.80 -22.00 4.53
CA TYR A 73 -3.08 -21.95 5.22
C TYR A 73 -3.75 -23.32 5.31
N ASP A 74 -3.72 -24.12 4.24
CA ASP A 74 -4.19 -25.51 4.26
C ASP A 74 -3.46 -26.34 5.33
N ARG A 75 -2.14 -26.19 5.48
CA ARG A 75 -1.36 -26.99 6.44
C ARG A 75 -1.67 -26.63 7.89
N ILE A 76 -1.83 -25.34 8.21
CA ILE A 76 -2.06 -24.86 9.58
C ILE A 76 -3.51 -24.95 10.06
N THR A 77 -4.44 -25.36 9.18
CA THR A 77 -5.88 -25.51 9.49
C THR A 77 -6.37 -26.95 9.45
N ARG A 78 -5.48 -27.92 9.19
CA ARG A 78 -5.79 -29.34 9.33
C ARG A 78 -6.04 -29.69 10.80
N GLU A 79 -6.80 -30.76 11.03
CA GLU A 79 -7.02 -31.26 12.38
C GLU A 79 -5.70 -31.70 13.01
N GLU A 80 -5.56 -31.53 14.32
CA GLU A 80 -4.32 -31.81 15.02
C GLU A 80 -3.88 -33.27 14.79
N SER A 81 -2.63 -33.45 14.36
CA SER A 81 -2.01 -34.75 14.03
C SER A 81 -2.52 -35.42 12.74
N ASP A 82 -3.40 -34.79 11.96
CA ASP A 82 -3.76 -35.31 10.65
C ASP A 82 -2.55 -35.31 9.70
N ALA A 83 -2.63 -36.13 8.64
CA ALA A 83 -1.56 -36.24 7.67
C ALA A 83 -1.22 -34.87 7.05
N GLY A 84 -0.03 -34.37 7.34
CA GLY A 84 0.45 -33.08 6.84
C GLY A 84 -0.12 -31.86 7.55
N ASP A 85 -0.70 -32.03 8.74
CA ASP A 85 -0.90 -30.95 9.73
C ASP A 85 0.44 -30.34 10.12
N MET A 86 0.45 -29.02 10.34
CA MET A 86 1.61 -28.25 10.75
C MET A 86 1.20 -27.18 11.78
N PRO A 87 1.96 -27.00 12.88
CA PRO A 87 3.17 -27.74 13.25
C PRO A 87 2.88 -29.15 13.83
N PRO A 88 3.78 -30.13 13.62
CA PRO A 88 3.61 -31.48 14.17
C PRO A 88 3.72 -31.58 15.70
N ALA A 89 4.20 -30.51 16.35
CA ALA A 89 4.35 -30.43 17.81
C ALA A 89 3.14 -29.77 18.51
N GLY A 90 2.06 -29.55 17.77
CA GLY A 90 0.82 -28.92 18.24
C GLY A 90 0.40 -27.76 17.33
N SER A 91 -0.89 -27.73 16.99
CA SER A 91 -1.47 -26.76 16.06
C SER A 91 -1.45 -25.33 16.61
N LEU A 92 -1.45 -24.35 15.70
CA LEU A 92 -1.61 -22.95 16.06
C LEU A 92 -2.99 -22.69 16.66
N ASN A 93 -3.11 -21.67 17.51
CA ASN A 93 -4.43 -21.23 17.96
C ASN A 93 -5.13 -20.38 16.88
N GLN A 94 -6.46 -20.24 17.00
CA GLN A 94 -7.26 -19.54 16.00
C GLN A 94 -6.82 -18.09 15.78
N SER A 95 -6.36 -17.38 16.81
CA SER A 95 -5.90 -15.99 16.65
C SER A 95 -4.63 -15.90 15.79
N GLN A 96 -3.71 -16.85 15.95
CA GLN A 96 -2.50 -16.94 15.11
C GLN A 96 -2.85 -17.27 13.66
N ILE A 97 -3.76 -18.22 13.44
CA ILE A 97 -4.27 -18.58 12.11
C ILE A 97 -4.95 -17.37 11.47
N ASN A 98 -5.75 -16.63 12.23
CA ASN A 98 -6.43 -15.43 11.75
C ASN A 98 -5.43 -14.36 11.28
N LEU A 99 -4.37 -14.09 12.06
CA LEU A 99 -3.32 -13.14 11.67
C LEU A 99 -2.67 -13.55 10.33
N ILE A 100 -2.27 -14.81 10.19
CA ILE A 100 -1.66 -15.31 8.95
C ILE A 100 -2.64 -15.20 7.78
N SER A 101 -3.90 -15.62 7.97
CA SER A 101 -4.91 -15.59 6.91
C SER A 101 -5.23 -14.16 6.46
N GLN A 102 -5.28 -13.21 7.40
CA GLN A 102 -5.53 -11.81 7.12
C GLN A 102 -4.35 -11.20 6.38
N TRP A 103 -3.13 -11.41 6.86
CA TRP A 103 -1.89 -10.97 6.19
C TRP A 103 -1.82 -11.46 4.73
N ILE A 104 -2.11 -12.74 4.47
CA ILE A 104 -2.12 -13.26 3.10
C ILE A 104 -3.22 -12.59 2.26
N SER A 105 -4.40 -12.40 2.84
CA SER A 105 -5.55 -11.77 2.16
C SER A 105 -5.34 -10.29 1.88
N GLU A 106 -4.47 -9.62 2.65
CA GLU A 106 -4.07 -8.22 2.46
C GLU A 106 -2.94 -8.06 1.44
N GLY A 107 -2.39 -9.18 0.92
CA GLY A 107 -1.35 -9.15 -0.10
C GLY A 107 0.01 -9.65 0.37
N ALA A 108 0.08 -10.24 1.57
CA ALA A 108 1.28 -10.85 2.13
C ALA A 108 2.50 -9.91 2.09
N LEU A 109 2.34 -8.67 2.55
CA LEU A 109 3.36 -7.62 2.47
C LEU A 109 4.36 -7.69 3.64
N PRO A 110 5.61 -7.27 3.45
CA PRO A 110 6.62 -7.26 4.51
C PRO A 110 6.39 -6.12 5.52
N TYR A 111 5.74 -5.06 5.08
CA TYR A 111 5.44 -3.84 5.83
C TYR A 111 4.31 -3.08 5.13
N GLU A 112 3.74 -2.12 5.83
CA GLU A 112 2.83 -1.12 5.29
C GLU A 112 3.52 -0.28 4.22
N VAL A 113 2.96 -0.20 3.02
CA VAL A 113 3.49 0.65 1.96
C VAL A 113 2.55 1.84 1.77
N ASP A 114 3.13 3.04 1.68
CA ASP A 114 2.39 4.21 1.23
C ASP A 114 2.16 4.08 -0.28
N TYR A 115 0.93 3.74 -0.64
CA TYR A 115 0.53 3.53 -2.03
C TYR A 115 -0.21 4.72 -2.63
N SER A 116 -0.10 5.93 -2.06
CA SER A 116 -0.84 7.07 -2.58
C SER A 116 -0.29 7.56 -3.92
N ASN A 117 -1.19 7.82 -4.88
CA ASN A 117 -0.91 8.45 -6.17
C ASN A 117 -0.04 7.58 -7.11
N MET A 118 -0.30 6.27 -7.18
CA MET A 118 0.41 5.40 -8.11
C MET A 118 0.01 5.71 -9.55
N ASP A 119 0.96 5.73 -10.48
CA ASP A 119 0.66 5.93 -11.90
C ASP A 119 1.27 4.89 -12.84
N TYR A 120 0.66 4.77 -14.02
CA TYR A 120 1.04 3.74 -14.97
C TYR A 120 2.49 3.90 -15.44
N ASP A 121 2.90 5.11 -15.86
CA ASP A 121 4.19 5.33 -16.49
C ASP A 121 5.36 5.18 -15.50
N THR A 122 5.20 5.67 -14.27
CA THR A 122 6.29 5.72 -13.29
C THR A 122 6.37 4.49 -12.39
N ASP A 123 5.23 3.90 -12.02
CA ASP A 123 5.19 2.81 -11.04
C ASP A 123 4.92 1.44 -11.67
N ILE A 124 4.03 1.38 -12.67
CA ILE A 124 3.51 0.11 -13.18
C ILE A 124 4.25 -0.38 -14.42
N ASN A 125 4.49 0.50 -15.39
CA ASN A 125 5.18 0.16 -16.62
C ASN A 125 6.58 -0.43 -16.38
N PRO A 126 7.40 0.08 -15.44
CA PRO A 126 8.70 -0.54 -15.14
C PRO A 126 8.59 -1.99 -14.64
N ILE A 127 7.51 -2.33 -13.93
CA ILE A 127 7.26 -3.70 -13.46
C ILE A 127 6.95 -4.61 -14.67
N PHE A 128 6.11 -4.16 -15.59
CA PHE A 128 5.82 -4.89 -16.82
C PHE A 128 7.04 -5.01 -17.71
N GLU A 129 7.88 -3.98 -17.81
CA GLU A 129 9.11 -4.04 -18.58
C GLU A 129 10.08 -5.07 -18.01
N GLN A 130 10.27 -5.05 -16.69
CA GLN A 130 11.17 -5.98 -16.03
C GLN A 130 10.67 -7.43 -16.07
N SER A 131 9.37 -7.63 -15.86
CA SER A 131 8.80 -8.95 -15.52
C SER A 131 7.99 -9.58 -16.65
N CYS A 132 7.56 -8.81 -17.64
CA CYS A 132 6.60 -9.26 -18.65
C CYS A 132 7.04 -8.97 -20.10
N SER A 133 7.75 -7.87 -20.36
CA SER A 133 8.11 -7.44 -21.73
C SER A 133 9.36 -8.14 -22.28
N ASN A 134 10.30 -8.55 -21.40
CA ASN A 134 11.55 -9.22 -21.78
C ASN A 134 11.36 -10.52 -22.61
N MET A 135 10.14 -11.07 -22.68
CA MET A 135 9.84 -12.30 -23.42
C MET A 135 8.85 -12.11 -24.60
N TYR A 136 8.42 -10.88 -24.92
CA TYR A 136 7.43 -10.54 -25.96
C TYR A 136 6.11 -11.34 -25.92
N CYS A 137 5.78 -12.03 -24.81
CA CYS A 137 4.58 -12.88 -24.78
C CYS A 137 3.29 -12.07 -24.96
N HIS A 138 3.23 -10.84 -24.44
CA HIS A 138 2.03 -10.00 -24.43
C HIS A 138 2.16 -8.77 -25.36
N GLY A 139 2.44 -9.01 -26.64
CA GLY A 139 2.40 -8.00 -27.72
C GLY A 139 1.25 -8.21 -28.73
N GLY A 140 0.22 -8.98 -28.35
CA GLY A 140 -0.92 -9.36 -29.21
C GLY A 140 -1.10 -10.88 -29.43
N ASP A 141 -0.07 -11.69 -29.22
CA ASP A 141 -0.11 -13.13 -29.54
C ASP A 141 -0.58 -14.03 -28.36
N ALA A 142 -0.43 -13.59 -27.10
CA ALA A 142 -0.92 -14.32 -25.92
C ALA A 142 -2.41 -14.05 -25.63
N GLY A 143 -3.26 -14.51 -26.54
CA GLY A 143 -4.72 -14.36 -26.41
C GLY A 143 -5.19 -12.92 -26.68
N GLY A 144 -4.51 -12.20 -27.56
CA GLY A 144 -4.87 -10.83 -27.96
C GLY A 144 -4.40 -9.74 -27.01
N LEU A 145 -3.88 -10.08 -25.82
CA LEU A 145 -3.44 -9.08 -24.85
C LEU A 145 -2.13 -8.41 -25.30
N ASN A 146 -2.15 -7.08 -25.29
CA ASN A 146 -1.00 -6.23 -25.49
C ASN A 146 -0.80 -5.35 -24.26
N ILE A 147 0.38 -5.45 -23.63
CA ILE A 147 0.74 -4.67 -22.42
C ILE A 147 1.79 -3.59 -22.70
N LEU A 148 2.12 -3.34 -23.97
CA LEU A 148 3.20 -2.41 -24.36
C LEU A 148 2.79 -0.94 -24.21
N THR A 149 1.50 -0.66 -24.14
CA THR A 149 0.97 0.69 -23.93
C THR A 149 -0.21 0.65 -22.97
N TYR A 150 -0.44 1.75 -22.26
CA TYR A 150 -1.60 1.92 -21.39
C TYR A 150 -2.91 1.61 -22.13
N ASP A 151 -3.14 2.26 -23.28
CA ASP A 151 -4.38 2.09 -24.05
C ASP A 151 -4.64 0.64 -24.44
N ALA A 152 -3.60 -0.09 -24.85
CA ALA A 152 -3.72 -1.49 -25.24
C ALA A 152 -3.98 -2.42 -24.04
N LEU A 153 -3.37 -2.14 -22.88
CA LEU A 153 -3.63 -2.88 -21.64
C LEU A 153 -5.09 -2.70 -21.21
N MET A 154 -5.60 -1.48 -21.32
CA MET A 154 -6.97 -1.13 -20.94
C MET A 154 -8.01 -1.65 -21.94
N GLU A 155 -7.66 -1.83 -23.22
CA GLU A 155 -8.50 -2.54 -24.20
C GLU A 155 -8.66 -4.04 -23.86
N GLY A 156 -7.68 -4.62 -23.15
CA GLY A 156 -7.71 -6.01 -22.72
C GLY A 156 -7.28 -6.99 -23.82
N GLY A 157 -7.91 -8.16 -23.85
CA GLY A 157 -7.61 -9.18 -24.87
C GLY A 157 -8.83 -9.99 -25.26
N ASN A 158 -8.62 -11.13 -25.91
CA ASN A 158 -9.71 -11.97 -26.45
C ASN A 158 -10.66 -12.53 -25.36
N ASN A 159 -10.27 -12.44 -24.08
CA ASN A 159 -11.08 -12.88 -22.94
C ASN A 159 -11.70 -11.70 -22.16
N GLY A 160 -11.75 -10.52 -22.77
CA GLY A 160 -12.27 -9.29 -22.18
C GLY A 160 -11.24 -8.52 -21.37
N ASP A 161 -11.76 -7.70 -20.46
CA ASP A 161 -10.97 -6.75 -19.67
C ASP A 161 -9.91 -7.46 -18.82
N VAL A 162 -8.69 -6.92 -18.87
CA VAL A 162 -7.58 -7.36 -18.02
C VAL A 162 -7.47 -6.51 -16.76
N VAL A 163 -7.79 -5.23 -16.89
CA VAL A 163 -7.86 -4.24 -15.82
C VAL A 163 -9.30 -3.73 -15.70
N ILE A 164 -9.84 -3.75 -14.49
CA ILE A 164 -11.13 -3.17 -14.13
C ILE A 164 -10.85 -2.02 -13.15
N PRO A 165 -10.84 -0.75 -13.62
CA PRO A 165 -10.62 0.41 -12.76
C PRO A 165 -11.48 0.38 -11.49
N GLY A 166 -10.87 0.62 -10.33
CA GLY A 166 -11.52 0.57 -9.02
C GLY A 166 -11.73 -0.84 -8.46
N ASN A 167 -11.30 -1.90 -9.16
CA ASN A 167 -11.49 -3.28 -8.72
C ASN A 167 -10.29 -4.18 -9.04
N GLY A 168 -9.23 -4.03 -8.23
CA GLY A 168 -8.04 -4.87 -8.26
C GLY A 168 -8.34 -6.36 -8.09
N PRO A 169 -9.03 -6.81 -7.02
CA PRO A 169 -9.35 -8.22 -6.82
C PRO A 169 -10.19 -8.86 -7.94
N GLY A 170 -11.03 -8.07 -8.62
CA GLY A 170 -11.82 -8.51 -9.77
C GLY A 170 -11.04 -8.52 -11.08
N SER A 171 -9.95 -7.76 -11.18
CA SER A 171 -9.15 -7.64 -12.40
C SER A 171 -8.41 -8.94 -12.71
N ASN A 172 -8.51 -9.40 -13.96
CA ASN A 172 -7.84 -10.62 -14.41
C ASN A 172 -6.31 -10.51 -14.29
N LEU A 173 -5.77 -9.30 -14.39
CA LEU A 173 -4.36 -9.02 -14.14
C LEU A 173 -3.93 -9.51 -12.76
N ILE A 174 -4.55 -9.03 -11.68
CA ILE A 174 -4.22 -9.43 -10.30
C ILE A 174 -4.44 -10.91 -10.08
N ARG A 175 -5.58 -11.43 -10.55
CA ARG A 175 -5.94 -12.85 -10.38
C ARG A 175 -4.94 -13.81 -11.03
N LYS A 176 -4.22 -13.37 -12.07
CA LYS A 176 -3.19 -14.17 -12.76
C LYS A 176 -1.77 -14.02 -12.21
N LEU A 177 -1.48 -12.98 -11.43
CA LEU A 177 -0.14 -12.78 -10.85
C LEU A 177 0.14 -13.67 -9.63
N SER A 178 -0.89 -14.29 -9.05
CA SER A 178 -0.76 -15.20 -7.91
C SER A 178 -0.30 -16.60 -8.32
N ALA A 179 0.38 -17.31 -7.42
CA ALA A 179 0.87 -18.68 -7.61
C ALA A 179 -0.23 -19.71 -7.93
N ALA A 180 -1.47 -19.44 -7.52
CA ALA A 180 -2.63 -20.29 -7.73
C ALA A 180 -3.81 -19.47 -8.30
N PRO A 181 -3.74 -19.09 -9.60
CA PRO A 181 -4.79 -18.28 -10.20
C PRO A 181 -6.08 -19.09 -10.29
N PRO A 182 -7.25 -18.45 -10.16
CA PRO A 182 -8.54 -19.15 -10.22
C PRO A 182 -8.89 -19.68 -11.63
N PHE A 183 -8.08 -19.36 -12.65
CA PHE A 183 -8.26 -19.81 -14.03
C PHE A 183 -6.95 -19.70 -14.82
N GLY A 184 -6.75 -20.61 -15.77
CA GLY A 184 -5.54 -20.68 -16.58
C GLY A 184 -4.27 -20.88 -15.75
N ASN A 185 -3.12 -20.59 -16.34
CA ASN A 185 -1.83 -20.62 -15.65
C ASN A 185 -1.49 -19.24 -15.07
N GLN A 186 -0.63 -19.26 -14.05
CA GLN A 186 -0.05 -18.07 -13.44
C GLN A 186 0.80 -17.32 -14.47
N MET A 187 0.88 -16.00 -14.31
CA MET A 187 1.73 -15.11 -15.07
C MET A 187 2.77 -14.43 -14.16
N PRO A 188 4.04 -14.30 -14.60
CA PRO A 188 4.57 -14.78 -15.88
C PRO A 188 4.65 -16.31 -15.95
N ASN A 189 4.21 -16.89 -17.07
CA ASN A 189 4.07 -18.35 -17.21
C ASN A 189 5.43 -19.05 -17.18
N ASN A 190 5.52 -20.18 -16.46
CA ASN A 190 6.75 -20.95 -16.23
C ASN A 190 7.89 -20.14 -15.56
N MET A 191 7.57 -19.03 -14.90
CA MET A 191 8.48 -18.23 -14.08
C MET A 191 7.92 -18.16 -12.66
N PRO A 192 8.75 -17.81 -11.65
CA PRO A 192 8.23 -17.47 -10.34
C PRO A 192 7.15 -16.39 -10.45
N PRO A 193 6.09 -16.46 -9.61
CA PRO A 193 5.12 -15.39 -9.46
C PRO A 193 5.76 -14.06 -9.16
N LEU A 194 5.07 -12.99 -9.54
CA LEU A 194 5.56 -11.65 -9.31
C LEU A 194 5.68 -11.39 -7.80
N HIS A 195 6.71 -10.66 -7.39
CA HIS A 195 6.93 -10.36 -5.98
C HIS A 195 5.71 -9.61 -5.38
N PRO A 196 5.25 -9.94 -4.15
CA PRO A 196 4.02 -9.37 -3.58
C PRO A 196 4.01 -7.84 -3.55
N LEU A 197 5.14 -7.18 -3.30
CA LEU A 197 5.25 -5.71 -3.37
C LEU A 197 4.87 -5.15 -4.75
N ASN A 198 5.29 -5.81 -5.83
CA ASN A 198 4.96 -5.40 -7.19
C ASN A 198 3.49 -5.68 -7.52
N ILE A 199 2.96 -6.82 -7.07
CA ILE A 199 1.52 -7.12 -7.21
C ILE A 199 0.69 -6.06 -6.48
N ALA A 200 1.12 -5.66 -5.29
CA ALA A 200 0.41 -4.65 -4.50
C ALA A 200 0.45 -3.26 -5.12
N LYS A 201 1.57 -2.84 -5.72
CA LYS A 201 1.61 -1.60 -6.53
C LYS A 201 0.57 -1.63 -7.66
N ILE A 202 0.55 -2.72 -8.43
CA ILE A 202 -0.42 -2.90 -9.52
C ILE A 202 -1.85 -2.89 -8.96
N ASN A 203 -2.11 -3.59 -7.85
CA ASN A 203 -3.42 -3.68 -7.24
C ASN A 203 -3.90 -2.31 -6.75
N THR A 204 -3.02 -1.52 -6.13
CA THR A 204 -3.37 -0.18 -5.67
C THR A 204 -3.65 0.74 -6.84
N TRP A 205 -2.78 0.79 -7.85
CA TRP A 205 -3.03 1.59 -9.06
C TRP A 205 -4.38 1.25 -9.70
N ILE A 206 -4.75 -0.04 -9.79
CA ILE A 206 -6.09 -0.43 -10.27
C ILE A 206 -7.19 0.12 -9.37
N ASN A 207 -7.07 -0.05 -8.05
CA ASN A 207 -8.08 0.40 -7.09
C ASN A 207 -8.23 1.93 -7.06
N GLU A 208 -7.17 2.68 -7.35
CA GLU A 208 -7.21 4.14 -7.48
C GLU A 208 -7.88 4.61 -8.78
N GLY A 209 -8.15 3.70 -9.73
CA GLY A 209 -8.83 4.01 -10.98
C GLY A 209 -8.01 3.73 -12.24
N ALA A 210 -6.86 3.07 -12.10
CA ALA A 210 -5.96 2.70 -13.20
C ALA A 210 -5.62 3.91 -14.09
N HIS A 211 -5.17 5.01 -13.48
CA HIS A 211 -4.88 6.25 -14.21
C HIS A 211 -3.64 6.12 -15.12
N PRO A 212 -3.66 6.68 -16.35
CA PRO A 212 -2.55 6.59 -17.30
C PRO A 212 -1.32 7.38 -16.86
N SER A 213 -1.56 8.49 -16.19
CA SER A 213 -0.56 9.35 -15.56
C SER A 213 -1.09 9.69 -14.18
N GLY A 214 -0.21 10.00 -13.23
CA GLY A 214 -0.64 10.36 -11.88
C GLY A 214 -1.64 11.51 -11.94
N PRO A 215 -2.47 11.71 -10.90
CA PRO A 215 -3.32 12.89 -10.85
C PRO A 215 -2.44 14.10 -11.13
N SER A 216 -2.75 14.81 -12.21
CA SER A 216 -2.09 16.06 -12.53
C SER A 216 -2.40 16.99 -11.36
N GLU A 217 -1.38 17.25 -10.55
CA GLU A 217 -1.40 18.05 -9.33
C GLU A 217 -1.88 17.31 -8.07
N MET A 218 -0.94 17.17 -7.13
CA MET A 218 -1.23 16.94 -5.73
C MET A 218 -1.92 18.20 -5.19
N ASP A 219 -3.26 18.24 -5.22
CA ASP A 219 -4.03 19.28 -4.56
C ASP A 219 -3.86 19.13 -3.05
N ILE A 220 -2.85 19.79 -2.48
CA ILE A 220 -2.78 19.97 -1.03
C ILE A 220 -3.84 21.00 -0.67
N VAL A 221 -5.01 20.51 -0.27
CA VAL A 221 -6.05 21.36 0.35
C VAL A 221 -5.59 21.73 1.77
N VAL A 222 -4.75 22.75 1.88
CA VAL A 222 -4.41 23.34 3.18
C VAL A 222 -5.60 24.16 3.65
N VAL A 223 -6.37 23.60 4.59
CA VAL A 223 -7.41 24.35 5.31
C VAL A 223 -6.71 25.39 6.18
N HIS A 224 -6.67 26.62 5.70
CA HIS A 224 -6.13 27.77 6.43
C HIS A 224 -7.28 28.68 6.87
N ASN A 225 -7.07 29.40 7.98
CA ASN A 225 -7.97 30.47 8.35
C ASN A 225 -7.89 31.55 7.29
N ALA A 226 -9.05 32.01 6.79
CA ALA A 226 -9.11 33.04 5.77
C ALA A 226 -8.22 34.25 6.14
N ASN A 227 -7.49 34.72 5.13
CA ASN A 227 -6.62 35.90 5.16
C ASN A 227 -5.32 35.75 5.99
N TRP A 228 -5.00 34.56 6.50
CA TRP A 228 -3.68 34.28 7.08
C TRP A 228 -2.72 33.72 6.03
N ASN A 229 -1.54 34.33 5.91
CA ASN A 229 -0.55 34.01 4.90
C ASN A 229 0.81 33.71 5.54
N MET A 230 1.57 32.80 4.96
CA MET A 230 2.97 32.59 5.34
C MET A 230 3.87 33.50 4.49
N VAL A 231 4.59 34.40 5.13
CA VAL A 231 5.46 35.40 4.50
C VAL A 231 6.89 35.24 4.98
N GLY A 232 7.85 35.69 4.20
CA GLY A 232 9.25 35.69 4.58
C GLY A 232 9.98 36.87 3.95
N LEU A 233 11.14 37.21 4.52
CA LEU A 233 11.97 38.29 4.01
C LEU A 233 13.20 37.72 3.28
N PRO A 234 13.25 37.73 1.94
CA PRO A 234 14.32 37.07 1.18
C PRO A 234 15.63 37.86 1.14
N LEU A 235 15.61 39.16 1.47
CA LEU A 235 16.79 40.04 1.42
C LEU A 235 16.88 40.94 2.66
N THR A 236 18.08 41.37 3.01
CA THR A 236 18.28 42.40 4.05
C THR A 236 17.79 43.75 3.55
N VAL A 237 17.01 44.43 4.38
CA VAL A 237 16.38 45.73 4.11
C VAL A 237 16.73 46.71 5.23
N GLU A 238 16.63 48.01 4.95
CA GLU A 238 16.98 49.06 5.93
C GLU A 238 15.99 49.10 7.11
N ASP A 239 14.71 48.89 6.85
CA ASP A 239 13.66 48.83 7.87
C ASP A 239 12.84 47.53 7.68
N PRO A 240 13.08 46.49 8.51
CA PRO A 240 12.38 45.21 8.41
C PRO A 240 11.05 45.16 9.16
N SER A 241 10.50 46.31 9.61
CA SER A 241 9.23 46.33 10.34
C SER A 241 8.06 45.82 9.49
N GLN A 242 7.10 45.16 10.13
CA GLN A 242 5.89 44.64 9.48
C GLN A 242 5.23 45.70 8.60
N ASN A 243 5.05 46.91 9.13
CA ASN A 243 4.35 48.00 8.46
C ASN A 243 5.11 48.55 7.25
N ASN A 244 6.45 48.46 7.25
CA ASN A 244 7.26 48.89 6.11
C ASN A 244 7.30 47.83 5.00
N ILE A 245 7.43 46.55 5.37
CA ILE A 245 7.55 45.45 4.39
C ILE A 245 6.20 45.01 3.84
N PHE A 246 5.16 45.00 4.68
CA PHE A 246 3.80 44.59 4.34
C PHE A 246 2.78 45.64 4.83
N PRO A 247 2.72 46.82 4.19
CA PRO A 247 1.85 47.91 4.63
C PRO A 247 0.34 47.60 4.55
N GLU A 248 -0.04 46.60 3.74
CA GLU A 248 -1.43 46.13 3.61
C GLU A 248 -1.80 45.05 4.63
N SER A 249 -0.85 44.62 5.47
CA SER A 249 -1.12 43.66 6.52
C SER A 249 -1.82 44.30 7.73
N ILE A 250 -2.56 43.49 8.46
CA ILE A 250 -3.19 43.92 9.72
C ILE A 250 -2.09 44.05 10.77
N GLU A 251 -1.94 45.23 11.35
CA GLU A 251 -0.96 45.49 12.40
C GLU A 251 -1.04 44.45 13.53
N ASN A 252 0.11 44.09 14.11
CA ASN A 252 0.20 43.16 15.24
C ASN A 252 -0.25 41.72 14.90
N THR A 253 -0.19 41.30 13.63
CA THR A 253 -0.50 39.93 13.21
C THR A 253 0.71 39.16 12.68
N LEU A 254 1.92 39.69 12.81
CA LEU A 254 3.15 38.98 12.46
C LEU A 254 3.53 37.98 13.58
N TYR A 255 3.61 36.70 13.26
CA TYR A 255 4.01 35.64 14.20
C TYR A 255 5.13 34.77 13.61
N THR A 256 6.18 34.52 14.38
CA THR A 256 7.23 33.54 14.05
C THR A 256 6.99 32.23 14.81
N PHE A 257 7.58 31.14 14.34
CA PHE A 257 7.53 29.83 15.01
C PHE A 257 8.91 29.45 15.58
N ASP A 258 8.94 29.09 16.86
CA ASP A 258 10.10 28.48 17.51
C ASP A 258 9.66 27.20 18.24
N VAL A 259 9.36 27.28 19.55
CA VAL A 259 8.68 26.21 20.31
C VAL A 259 7.14 26.34 20.23
N GLY A 260 6.68 27.49 19.74
CA GLY A 260 5.29 27.84 19.47
C GLY A 260 5.22 29.17 18.72
N TYR A 261 4.01 29.65 18.43
CA TYR A 261 3.85 30.94 17.75
C TYR A 261 4.08 32.11 18.71
N VAL A 262 5.05 32.95 18.36
CA VAL A 262 5.42 34.15 19.11
C VAL A 262 5.24 35.35 18.21
N GLN A 263 4.58 36.39 18.74
CA GLN A 263 4.36 37.62 18.00
C GLN A 263 5.70 38.33 17.76
N ALA A 264 5.90 38.81 16.54
CA ALA A 264 7.05 39.59 16.13
C ALA A 264 6.59 40.97 15.64
N GLN A 265 7.53 41.91 15.56
CA GLN A 265 7.29 43.25 14.99
C GLN A 265 8.15 43.51 13.75
N GLU A 266 9.21 42.73 13.57
CA GLU A 266 10.19 42.85 12.49
C GLU A 266 10.47 41.48 11.88
N LEU A 267 10.78 41.48 10.59
CA LEU A 267 11.17 40.29 9.85
C LEU A 267 12.68 40.10 9.86
N VAL A 268 13.12 38.89 10.14
CA VAL A 268 14.52 38.48 10.01
C VAL A 268 14.68 37.79 8.66
N ASN A 269 15.73 38.17 7.92
CA ASN A 269 16.05 37.56 6.64
C ASN A 269 16.21 36.04 6.79
N GLY A 270 15.54 35.29 5.90
CA GLY A 270 15.56 33.82 5.91
C GLY A 270 14.55 33.15 6.86
N ASN A 271 13.83 33.90 7.68
CA ASN A 271 12.78 33.36 8.54
C ASN A 271 11.39 33.47 7.90
N GLY A 272 10.54 32.47 8.20
CA GLY A 272 9.13 32.45 7.84
C GLY A 272 8.24 32.95 8.98
N TYR A 273 7.16 33.65 8.62
CA TYR A 273 6.21 34.25 9.55
C TYR A 273 4.78 34.01 9.07
N TRP A 274 3.83 33.90 9.99
CA TRP A 274 2.42 34.10 9.67
C TRP A 274 2.08 35.57 9.76
N LEU A 275 1.31 36.05 8.79
CA LEU A 275 0.85 37.43 8.73
C LEU A 275 -0.57 37.47 8.17
N ARG A 276 -1.43 38.30 8.76
CA ARG A 276 -2.83 38.41 8.34
C ARG A 276 -3.03 39.67 7.50
N PHE A 277 -3.85 39.54 6.47
CA PHE A 277 -4.27 40.63 5.59
C PHE A 277 -5.80 40.81 5.68
N GLU A 278 -6.33 41.89 5.10
CA GLU A 278 -7.79 42.09 4.95
C GLU A 278 -8.40 41.19 3.87
#